data_AF-A0A2V8EL30-F1
#
_entry.id   AF-A0A2V8EL30-F1
#
_cell.length_a   1.000
_cell.length_b   1.000
_cell.length_c   1.000
_cell.angle_alpha   90.00
_cell.angle_beta   90.00
_cell.angle_gamma   90.00
#
_symmetry.space_group_name_H-M   'P 1'
#
loop_
_entity.id
_entity.type
_entity.pdbx_description
1 polymer ?
#
loop_
_entity_poly.entity_id
_entity_poly.type
_entity_poly.pdbx_seq_one_letter_code
_entity_poly.pdbx_strand_id
1 'polypeptide(L)'
;MIAASLYIVVCSARNRLRLRLRRLREPRYLLGAIAGAAYLYFSFFARLRTARTGRRRGAAAAPIALASAMRAGAPGLVGLALLAVAALAWILPFESGLLAFSEAETQFLFPAPVTRRALLLYRMIRSQIGLLFGGAILGIAMPSASGYARLRAAVAMWLLLSAGKVYFTGVSLARTRLASRDARSRRAAWLPLAVLSAAAVIVGASLSRAFIPAPIASIADALDRIAAATSGGAARVALWPFVALARPIFAAGVREYLAGLAASSVVLAAAVAWVLQTDAALEDAAAAAAERRAADLASQASPYRASRT
;
A
#
# COMPACT_ATOMS: atom_id res chain seq x y z
N MET A 1 11.38 -17.03 -11.70
CA MET A 1 11.80 -15.70 -11.19
C MET A 1 11.35 -15.43 -9.76
N ILE A 2 10.06 -15.56 -9.40
CA ILE A 2 9.57 -15.32 -8.03
C ILE A 2 10.34 -16.13 -6.97
N ALA A 3 10.55 -17.43 -7.21
CA ALA A 3 11.32 -18.29 -6.30
C ALA A 3 12.77 -17.84 -6.12
N ALA A 4 13.45 -17.43 -7.21
CA ALA A 4 14.81 -16.91 -7.16
C ALA A 4 14.89 -15.55 -6.43
N SER A 5 13.95 -14.65 -6.69
CA SER A 5 13.83 -13.38 -5.97
C SER A 5 13.60 -13.61 -4.48
N LEU A 6 12.70 -14.53 -4.12
CA LEU A 6 12.42 -14.89 -2.74
C LEU A 6 13.65 -15.50 -2.06
N TYR A 7 14.37 -16.38 -2.76
CA TYR A 7 15.62 -16.96 -2.28
C TYR A 7 16.68 -15.89 -1.97
N ILE A 8 16.93 -14.96 -2.90
CA ILE A 8 17.89 -13.85 -2.70
C ILE A 8 17.48 -12.98 -1.50
N VAL A 9 16.18 -12.64 -1.41
CA VAL A 9 15.65 -11.80 -0.32
C VAL A 9 15.81 -12.49 1.03
N VAL A 10 15.47 -13.78 1.12
CA VAL A 10 15.59 -14.58 2.36
C VAL A 10 17.06 -14.72 2.77
N CYS A 11 17.96 -15.07 1.84
CA CYS A 11 19.39 -15.18 2.13
C CYS A 11 20.00 -13.84 2.56
N SER A 12 19.66 -12.75 1.88
CA SER A 12 20.13 -11.41 2.24
C SER A 12 19.62 -10.97 3.62
N ALA A 13 18.35 -11.23 3.92
CA ALA A 13 17.77 -10.96 5.23
C ALA A 13 18.44 -11.79 6.35
N ARG A 14 18.65 -13.09 6.10
CA ARG A 14 19.33 -14.00 7.04
C ARG A 14 20.77 -13.54 7.29
N ASN A 15 21.50 -13.14 6.26
CA ASN A 15 22.87 -12.66 6.39
C ASN A 15 22.95 -11.34 7.15
N ARG A 16 22.06 -10.38 6.86
CA ARG A 16 21.96 -9.13 7.63
C ARG A 16 21.63 -9.39 9.10
N LEU A 17 20.68 -10.29 9.37
CA LEU A 17 20.31 -10.64 10.74
C LEU A 17 21.49 -11.28 11.47
N ARG A 18 22.19 -12.23 10.85
CA ARG A 18 23.39 -12.85 11.41
C ARG A 18 24.47 -11.81 11.73
N LEU A 19 24.72 -10.86 10.84
CA LEU A 19 25.70 -9.79 11.08
C LEU A 19 25.29 -8.88 12.24
N ARG A 20 24.01 -8.51 12.33
CA ARG A 20 23.49 -7.71 13.47
C ARG A 20 23.57 -8.46 14.79
N LEU A 21 23.24 -9.76 14.78
CA LEU A 21 23.35 -10.61 15.97
C LEU A 21 24.82 -10.83 16.39
N ARG A 22 25.74 -10.96 15.43
CA ARG A 22 27.19 -11.03 15.73
C ARG A 22 27.69 -9.75 16.38
N ARG A 23 27.17 -8.58 16.00
CA ARG A 23 27.51 -7.30 16.65
C ARG A 23 27.07 -7.25 18.11
N LEU A 24 26.04 -7.99 18.53
CA LEU A 24 25.65 -8.08 19.95
C LEU A 24 26.73 -8.73 20.85
N ARG A 25 27.77 -9.32 20.26
CA ARG A 25 28.94 -9.80 21.03
C ARG A 25 29.83 -8.66 21.51
N GLU A 26 29.76 -7.47 20.90
CA GLU A 26 30.44 -6.30 21.44
C GLU A 26 29.57 -5.69 22.56
N PRO A 27 30.12 -5.42 23.75
CA PRO A 27 29.34 -5.02 24.92
C PRO A 27 28.55 -3.72 24.69
N ARG A 28 29.09 -2.77 23.89
CA ARG A 28 28.38 -1.54 23.53
C ARG A 28 27.04 -1.79 22.83
N TYR A 29 26.99 -2.80 21.96
CA TYR A 29 25.79 -3.10 21.16
C TYR A 29 24.80 -3.96 21.95
N LEU A 30 25.30 -4.79 22.87
CA LEU A 30 24.46 -5.54 23.80
C LEU A 30 23.68 -4.60 24.72
N LEU A 31 24.35 -3.62 25.32
CA LEU A 31 23.72 -2.64 26.22
C LEU A 31 22.63 -1.84 25.51
N GLY A 32 22.91 -1.35 24.29
CA GLY A 32 21.92 -0.65 23.48
C GLY A 32 20.72 -1.54 23.11
N ALA A 33 20.94 -2.82 22.80
CA ALA A 33 19.88 -3.76 22.51
C ALA A 33 19.00 -4.07 23.73
N ILE A 34 19.62 -4.25 24.91
CA ILE A 34 18.89 -4.45 26.17
C ILE A 34 18.07 -3.21 26.51
N ALA A 35 18.67 -2.01 26.43
CA ALA A 35 17.96 -0.76 26.69
C ALA A 35 16.77 -0.55 25.72
N GLY A 36 16.97 -0.81 24.43
CA GLY A 36 15.90 -0.74 23.43
C GLY A 36 14.80 -1.78 23.66
N ALA A 37 15.16 -3.02 23.97
CA ALA A 37 14.21 -4.09 24.30
C ALA A 37 13.42 -3.77 25.57
N ALA A 38 14.10 -3.26 26.60
CA ALA A 38 13.48 -2.80 27.84
C ALA A 38 12.53 -1.63 27.55
N TYR A 39 12.94 -0.62 26.78
CA TYR A 39 12.08 0.50 26.39
C TYR A 39 10.82 0.04 25.66
N LEU A 40 10.95 -0.86 24.68
CA LEU A 40 9.80 -1.44 23.98
C LEU A 40 8.91 -2.24 24.94
N TYR A 41 9.51 -3.06 25.80
CA TYR A 41 8.78 -3.84 26.80
C TYR A 41 8.01 -2.93 27.77
N PHE A 42 8.64 -1.91 28.34
CA PHE A 42 7.98 -0.98 29.26
C PHE A 42 6.91 -0.12 28.56
N SER A 43 7.20 0.38 27.36
CA SER A 43 6.28 1.23 26.60
C SER A 43 5.04 0.48 26.11
N PHE A 44 5.18 -0.77 25.66
CA PHE A 44 4.06 -1.54 25.10
C PHE A 44 3.42 -2.51 26.07
N PHE A 45 4.17 -3.11 27.01
CA PHE A 45 3.65 -4.12 27.94
C PHE A 45 3.47 -3.59 29.38
N ALA A 46 4.30 -2.67 29.87
CA ALA A 46 4.12 -2.11 31.21
C ALA A 46 3.05 -1.00 31.23
N ARG A 47 3.09 -0.02 30.31
CA ARG A 47 2.03 1.01 30.16
C ARG A 47 0.63 0.41 29.93
N LEU A 48 0.54 -0.73 29.24
CA LEU A 48 -0.74 -1.43 29.01
C LEU A 48 -1.29 -2.12 30.26
N ARG A 49 -0.43 -2.58 31.18
CA ARG A 49 -0.87 -3.11 32.50
C ARG A 49 -1.43 -1.98 33.36
N THR A 50 -0.82 -0.80 33.32
CA THR A 50 -1.31 0.39 34.02
C THR A 50 -2.59 0.95 33.39
N ALA A 51 -2.72 0.87 32.05
CA ALA A 51 -3.97 1.23 31.37
C ALA A 51 -5.13 0.26 31.71
N ARG A 52 -4.86 -1.02 32.00
CA ARG A 52 -5.89 -1.98 32.48
C ARG A 52 -6.43 -1.62 33.86
N THR A 53 -5.57 -1.17 34.78
CA THR A 53 -5.98 -0.73 36.12
C THR A 53 -6.65 0.65 36.09
N GLY A 54 -6.20 1.56 35.22
CA GLY A 54 -6.86 2.85 34.97
C GLY A 54 -8.22 2.74 34.28
N ARG A 55 -8.41 1.80 33.34
CA ARG A 55 -9.69 1.58 32.63
C ARG A 55 -10.80 1.07 33.56
N ARG A 56 -10.47 0.34 34.63
CA ARG A 56 -11.48 -0.05 35.66
C ARG A 56 -11.94 1.11 36.53
N ARG A 57 -11.16 2.19 36.62
CA ARG A 57 -11.50 3.39 37.43
C ARG A 57 -11.95 4.60 36.59
N GLY A 58 -11.68 4.62 35.28
CA GLY A 58 -11.96 5.77 34.40
C GLY A 58 -12.72 5.44 33.11
N ALA A 59 -13.14 4.20 32.86
CA ALA A 59 -14.19 3.95 31.88
C ALA A 59 -15.53 4.37 32.47
N ALA A 60 -15.74 5.69 32.58
CA ALA A 60 -17.07 6.22 32.37
C ALA A 60 -17.58 5.59 31.07
N ALA A 61 -18.71 4.89 31.16
CA ALA A 61 -19.32 4.20 30.05
C ALA A 61 -19.41 5.15 28.86
N ALA A 62 -18.58 4.95 27.83
CA ALA A 62 -18.87 5.54 26.54
C ALA A 62 -20.28 5.05 26.18
N PRO A 63 -21.22 5.94 25.86
CA PRO A 63 -22.60 5.54 25.63
C PRO A 63 -22.61 4.44 24.56
N ILE A 64 -23.38 3.38 24.80
CA ILE A 64 -23.45 2.18 23.93
C ILE A 64 -23.71 2.57 22.47
N ALA A 65 -24.44 3.68 22.26
CA ALA A 65 -24.67 4.32 20.97
C ALA A 65 -23.37 4.75 20.25
N LEU A 66 -22.43 5.41 20.92
CA LEU A 66 -21.18 5.83 20.29
C LEU A 66 -20.29 4.63 19.93
N ALA A 67 -20.27 3.59 20.78
CA ALA A 67 -19.48 2.39 20.54
C ALA A 67 -20.03 1.55 19.36
N SER A 68 -21.35 1.53 19.18
CA SER A 68 -22.00 0.87 18.03
C SER A 68 -21.84 1.68 16.74
N ALA A 69 -22.05 3.01 16.79
CA ALA A 69 -21.82 3.93 15.67
C ALA A 69 -20.36 3.86 15.16
N MET A 70 -19.38 3.85 16.07
CA MET A 70 -17.97 3.68 15.71
C MET A 70 -17.71 2.34 15.00
N ARG A 71 -18.33 1.25 15.46
CA ARG A 71 -18.12 -0.08 14.83
C ARG A 71 -18.73 -0.16 13.44
N ALA A 72 -19.88 0.47 13.22
CA ALA A 72 -20.55 0.51 11.92
C ALA A 72 -19.87 1.48 10.94
N GLY A 73 -19.48 2.67 11.41
CA GLY A 73 -18.93 3.74 10.59
C GLY A 73 -17.41 3.69 10.36
N ALA A 74 -16.63 3.05 11.25
CA ALA A 74 -15.16 3.09 11.16
C ALA A 74 -14.58 2.53 9.84
N PRO A 75 -15.05 1.40 9.28
CA PRO A 75 -14.54 0.94 7.99
C PRO A 75 -14.83 1.92 6.84
N GLY A 76 -16.01 2.56 6.85
CA GLY A 76 -16.39 3.59 5.88
C GLY A 76 -15.53 4.85 6.02
N LEU A 77 -15.31 5.31 7.26
CA LEU A 77 -14.47 6.46 7.56
C LEU A 77 -13.01 6.23 7.15
N VAL A 78 -12.43 5.06 7.47
CA VAL A 78 -11.08 4.72 7.01
C VAL A 78 -11.04 4.57 5.49
N GLY A 79 -12.08 3.99 4.87
CA GLY A 79 -12.21 3.93 3.42
C GLY A 79 -12.20 5.33 2.76
N LEU A 80 -12.91 6.30 3.34
CA LEU A 80 -12.90 7.69 2.91
C LEU A 80 -11.52 8.32 3.07
N ALA A 81 -10.86 8.12 4.21
CA ALA A 81 -9.51 8.61 4.43
C ALA A 81 -8.52 8.02 3.41
N LEU A 82 -8.63 6.72 3.11
CA LEU A 82 -7.80 6.06 2.11
C LEU A 82 -8.08 6.57 0.69
N LEU A 83 -9.34 6.83 0.34
CA LEU A 83 -9.71 7.46 -0.93
C LEU A 83 -9.10 8.87 -1.04
N ALA A 84 -9.19 9.67 0.03
CA ALA A 84 -8.62 11.01 0.07
C ALA A 84 -7.09 10.97 -0.07
N VAL A 85 -6.41 10.09 0.67
CA VAL A 85 -4.95 9.88 0.53
C VAL A 85 -4.59 9.42 -0.87
N ALA A 86 -5.38 8.51 -1.45
CA ALA A 86 -5.17 8.02 -2.81
C ALA A 86 -5.30 9.14 -3.85
N ALA A 87 -6.28 10.03 -3.70
CA ALA A 87 -6.46 11.20 -4.56
C ALA A 87 -5.33 12.22 -4.37
N LEU A 88 -4.98 12.55 -3.12
CA LEU A 88 -3.86 13.44 -2.79
C LEU A 88 -2.53 12.95 -3.35
N ALA A 89 -2.35 11.63 -3.48
CA ALA A 89 -1.14 11.04 -4.04
C ALA A 89 -0.86 11.45 -5.50
N TRP A 90 -1.88 11.84 -6.26
CA TRP A 90 -1.72 12.32 -7.63
C TRP A 90 -1.20 13.75 -7.69
N ILE A 91 -1.51 14.57 -6.68
CA ILE A 91 -1.12 15.98 -6.59
C ILE A 91 0.24 16.12 -5.91
N LEU A 92 0.45 15.39 -4.81
CA LEU A 92 1.66 15.49 -4.00
C LEU A 92 2.79 14.58 -4.53
N PRO A 93 4.06 15.02 -4.53
CA PRO A 93 5.19 14.27 -5.07
C PRO A 93 5.65 13.15 -4.12
N PHE A 94 4.77 12.22 -3.77
CA PHE A 94 5.17 11.04 -3.01
C PHE A 94 5.98 10.09 -3.89
N GLU A 95 7.27 9.97 -3.57
CA GLU A 95 8.16 8.96 -4.16
C GLU A 95 7.98 7.63 -3.40
N SER A 96 7.67 6.55 -4.11
CA SER A 96 7.40 5.25 -3.47
C SER A 96 8.65 4.58 -2.85
N GLY A 97 9.84 5.11 -3.18
CA GLY A 97 11.16 4.53 -2.86
C GLY A 97 11.33 3.09 -3.38
N LEU A 98 10.34 2.57 -4.12
CA LEU A 98 10.35 1.20 -4.62
C LEU A 98 11.38 1.09 -5.73
N LEU A 99 11.58 2.14 -6.53
CA LEU A 99 12.57 2.17 -7.62
C LEU A 99 14.02 2.46 -7.18
N ALA A 100 14.29 2.66 -5.90
CA ALA A 100 15.64 2.98 -5.42
C ALA A 100 16.49 1.71 -5.24
N PHE A 101 17.36 1.40 -6.20
CA PHE A 101 18.31 0.28 -6.12
C PHE A 101 19.54 0.66 -5.28
N SER A 102 20.05 -0.27 -4.48
CA SER A 102 21.38 -0.08 -3.87
C SER A 102 22.46 -0.27 -4.92
N GLU A 103 23.64 0.33 -4.71
CA GLU A 103 24.77 0.25 -5.64
C GLU A 103 25.12 -1.18 -6.06
N ALA A 104 25.19 -2.11 -5.10
CA ALA A 104 25.40 -3.53 -5.40
C ALA A 104 24.26 -4.14 -6.24
N GLU A 105 23.01 -3.74 -6.01
CA GLU A 105 21.87 -4.22 -6.82
C GLU A 105 21.99 -3.70 -8.26
N THR A 106 22.39 -2.44 -8.45
CA THR A 106 22.62 -1.87 -9.78
C THR A 106 23.75 -2.60 -10.51
N GLN A 107 24.89 -2.81 -9.84
CA GLN A 107 26.07 -3.47 -10.43
C GLN A 107 25.83 -4.95 -10.80
N PHE A 108 25.00 -5.69 -10.04
CA PHE A 108 24.74 -7.11 -10.31
C PHE A 108 23.47 -7.35 -11.13
N LEU A 109 22.42 -6.57 -10.95
CA LEU A 109 21.12 -6.84 -11.58
C LEU A 109 20.91 -6.12 -12.91
N PHE A 110 21.55 -4.98 -13.15
CA PHE A 110 21.36 -4.24 -14.40
C PHE A 110 22.17 -4.81 -15.59
N PRO A 111 23.37 -5.37 -15.41
CA PRO A 111 24.06 -6.06 -16.51
C PRO A 111 23.54 -7.48 -16.76
N ALA A 112 22.76 -8.05 -15.83
CA ALA A 112 22.14 -9.35 -16.02
C ALA A 112 20.99 -9.26 -17.05
N PRO A 113 20.76 -10.31 -17.87
CA PRO A 113 19.64 -10.35 -18.83
C PRO A 113 18.31 -10.62 -18.10
N VAL A 114 17.90 -9.69 -17.25
CA VAL A 114 16.65 -9.74 -16.47
C VAL A 114 15.70 -8.64 -16.94
N THR A 115 14.43 -9.00 -17.11
CA THR A 115 13.40 -8.05 -17.52
C THR A 115 13.13 -7.03 -16.41
N ARG A 116 12.71 -5.82 -16.79
CA ARG A 116 12.33 -4.77 -15.82
C ARG A 116 11.21 -5.23 -14.89
N ARG A 117 10.26 -6.00 -15.43
CA ARG A 117 9.20 -6.65 -14.65
C ARG A 117 9.75 -7.55 -13.55
N ALA A 118 10.80 -8.32 -13.83
CA ALA A 118 11.44 -9.16 -12.82
C ALA A 118 12.13 -8.34 -11.72
N LEU A 119 12.76 -7.21 -12.08
CA LEU A 119 13.33 -6.27 -11.11
C LEU A 119 12.27 -5.62 -10.22
N LEU A 120 11.13 -5.23 -10.79
CA LEU A 120 9.99 -4.69 -10.04
C LEU A 120 9.40 -5.73 -9.07
N LEU A 121 9.20 -6.96 -9.53
CA LEU A 121 8.73 -8.06 -8.67
C LEU A 121 9.71 -8.38 -7.54
N TYR A 122 11.01 -8.50 -7.86
CA TYR A 122 12.05 -8.68 -6.85
C TYR A 122 11.96 -7.60 -5.77
N ARG A 123 11.75 -6.36 -6.20
CA ARG A 123 11.74 -5.21 -5.32
C ARG A 123 10.47 -5.11 -4.47
N MET A 124 9.32 -5.44 -5.05
CA MET A 124 8.07 -5.61 -4.30
C MET A 124 8.23 -6.67 -3.20
N ILE A 125 8.79 -7.85 -3.54
CA ILE A 125 9.04 -8.94 -2.58
C ILE A 125 10.01 -8.49 -1.49
N ARG A 126 11.12 -7.83 -1.87
CA ARG A 126 12.12 -7.32 -0.92
C ARG A 126 11.50 -6.35 0.09
N SER A 127 10.60 -5.49 -0.38
CA SER A 127 9.94 -4.51 0.50
C SER A 127 9.00 -5.15 1.51
N GLN A 128 8.49 -6.36 1.27
CA GLN A 128 7.56 -7.05 2.18
C GLN A 128 8.16 -7.26 3.57
N ILE A 129 9.46 -7.52 3.69
CA ILE A 129 10.10 -7.70 5.00
C ILE A 129 9.99 -6.44 5.87
N GLY A 130 10.27 -5.27 5.27
CA GLY A 130 10.14 -3.99 5.97
C GLY A 130 8.70 -3.66 6.33
N LEU A 131 7.76 -3.96 5.43
CA LEU A 131 6.33 -3.74 5.65
C LEU A 131 5.73 -4.71 6.68
N LEU A 132 6.18 -5.96 6.70
CA LEU A 132 5.81 -6.96 7.72
C LEU A 132 6.26 -6.49 9.10
N PHE A 133 7.49 -5.98 9.20
CA PHE A 133 8.00 -5.41 10.44
C PHE A 133 7.21 -4.17 10.88
N GLY A 134 6.90 -3.26 9.95
CA GLY A 134 6.05 -2.10 10.21
C GLY A 134 4.64 -2.49 10.67
N GLY A 135 4.03 -3.48 9.99
CA GLY A 135 2.75 -4.06 10.37
C GLY A 135 2.79 -4.69 11.76
N ALA A 136 3.86 -5.43 12.10
CA ALA A 136 4.06 -6.01 13.42
C ALA A 136 4.13 -4.94 14.52
N ILE A 137 4.88 -3.85 14.31
CA ILE A 137 4.96 -2.73 15.26
C ILE A 137 3.57 -2.12 15.49
N LEU A 138 2.86 -1.81 14.41
CA LEU A 138 1.54 -1.20 14.48
C LEU A 138 0.49 -2.14 15.12
N GLY A 139 0.57 -3.44 14.84
CA GLY A 139 -0.28 -4.44 15.47
C GLY A 139 -0.01 -4.62 16.97
N ILE A 140 1.25 -4.50 17.40
CA ILE A 140 1.64 -4.51 18.82
C ILE A 140 1.20 -3.23 19.53
N ALA A 141 1.27 -2.09 18.84
CA ALA A 141 0.84 -0.79 19.37
C ALA A 141 -0.68 -0.73 19.61
N MET A 142 -1.47 -1.56 18.93
CA MET A 142 -2.92 -1.56 19.06
C MET A 142 -3.35 -2.09 20.46
N PRO A 143 -4.19 -1.35 21.20
CA PRO A 143 -4.65 -1.79 22.52
C PRO A 143 -5.48 -3.07 22.42
N SER A 144 -4.88 -4.21 22.74
CA SER A 144 -5.58 -5.50 22.73
C SER A 144 -5.18 -6.40 23.90
N ALA A 145 -6.17 -7.11 24.42
CA ALA A 145 -6.05 -8.01 25.57
C ALA A 145 -5.39 -9.36 25.22
N SER A 146 -5.40 -9.75 23.94
CA SER A 146 -4.91 -11.03 23.45
C SER A 146 -3.77 -10.85 22.44
N GLY A 147 -2.74 -11.69 22.54
CA GLY A 147 -1.65 -11.76 21.54
C GLY A 147 -2.16 -12.12 20.14
N TYR A 148 -3.17 -12.99 20.05
CA TYR A 148 -3.80 -13.37 18.78
C TYR A 148 -4.45 -12.18 18.07
N ALA A 149 -5.12 -11.30 18.82
CA ALA A 149 -5.73 -10.10 18.25
C ALA A 149 -4.67 -9.09 17.75
N ARG A 150 -3.51 -8.99 18.42
CA ARG A 150 -2.38 -8.19 17.93
C ARG A 150 -1.77 -8.76 16.65
N LEU A 151 -1.65 -10.09 16.57
CA LEU A 151 -1.19 -10.76 15.35
C LEU A 151 -2.13 -10.50 14.18
N ARG A 152 -3.44 -10.56 14.40
CA ARG A 152 -4.44 -10.21 13.38
C ARG A 152 -4.33 -8.76 12.91
N ALA A 153 -4.21 -7.83 13.86
CA ALA A 153 -3.98 -6.43 13.53
C ALA A 153 -2.68 -6.22 12.76
N ALA A 154 -1.61 -6.94 13.11
CA ALA A 154 -0.32 -6.87 12.42
C ALA A 154 -0.42 -7.34 10.96
N VAL A 155 -1.10 -8.46 10.70
CA VAL A 155 -1.31 -8.99 9.34
C VAL A 155 -2.20 -8.06 8.52
N ALA A 156 -3.29 -7.55 9.11
CA ALA A 156 -4.16 -6.57 8.48
C ALA A 156 -3.40 -5.29 8.09
N MET A 157 -2.58 -4.78 9.00
CA MET A 157 -1.78 -3.59 8.77
C MET A 157 -0.68 -3.82 7.73
N TRP A 158 -0.05 -4.99 7.74
CA TRP A 158 0.91 -5.37 6.71
C TRP A 158 0.28 -5.34 5.31
N LEU A 159 -0.93 -5.89 5.15
CA LEU A 159 -1.64 -5.83 3.86
C LEU A 159 -1.97 -4.41 3.45
N LEU A 160 -2.47 -3.57 4.38
CA LEU A 160 -2.78 -2.16 4.11
C LEU A 160 -1.53 -1.40 3.65
N LEU A 161 -0.41 -1.55 4.37
CA LEU A 161 0.86 -0.93 4.02
C LEU A 161 1.41 -1.44 2.68
N SER A 162 1.23 -2.73 2.39
CA SER A 162 1.62 -3.33 1.12
C SER A 162 0.82 -2.75 -0.04
N ALA A 163 -0.51 -2.65 0.10
CA ALA A 163 -1.38 -2.03 -0.89
C ALA A 163 -1.01 -0.56 -1.13
N GLY A 164 -0.78 0.19 -0.05
CA GLY A 164 -0.32 1.58 -0.13
C GLY A 164 0.99 1.70 -0.90
N LYS A 165 2.01 0.90 -0.56
CA LYS A 165 3.32 0.95 -1.25
C LYS A 165 3.20 0.64 -2.74
N VAL A 166 2.39 -0.35 -3.11
CA VAL A 166 2.15 -0.71 -4.51
C VAL A 166 1.40 0.40 -5.23
N TYR A 167 0.36 0.97 -4.61
CA TYR A 167 -0.42 2.08 -5.17
C TYR A 167 0.46 3.31 -5.44
N PHE A 168 1.24 3.77 -4.45
CA PHE A 168 2.16 4.91 -4.65
C PHE A 168 3.18 4.65 -5.76
N THR A 169 3.63 3.40 -5.91
CA THR A 169 4.49 3.02 -7.03
C THR A 169 3.76 3.17 -8.36
N GLY A 170 2.54 2.66 -8.48
CA GLY A 170 1.74 2.81 -9.69
C GLY A 170 1.44 4.28 -10.03
N VAL A 171 1.14 5.12 -9.04
CA VAL A 171 0.92 6.57 -9.25
C VAL A 171 2.20 7.26 -9.73
N SER A 172 3.36 6.92 -9.17
CA SER A 172 4.65 7.43 -9.67
C SER A 172 4.88 7.08 -11.14
N LEU A 173 4.64 5.82 -11.54
CA LEU A 173 4.73 5.39 -12.94
C LEU A 173 3.66 6.04 -13.85
N ALA A 174 2.45 6.25 -13.35
CA ALA A 174 1.38 6.87 -14.12
C ALA A 174 1.65 8.37 -14.35
N ARG A 175 2.23 9.08 -13.38
CA ARG A 175 2.62 10.48 -13.54
C ARG A 175 3.73 10.67 -14.57
N THR A 176 4.73 9.80 -14.59
CA THR A 176 5.77 9.86 -15.63
C THR A 176 5.20 9.62 -17.03
N ARG A 177 4.15 8.79 -17.16
CA ARG A 177 3.42 8.62 -18.43
C ARG A 177 2.59 9.81 -18.84
N LEU A 178 1.94 10.49 -17.90
CA LEU A 178 1.18 11.70 -18.21
C LEU A 178 2.09 12.81 -18.78
N ALA A 179 3.36 12.83 -18.38
CA ALA A 179 4.39 13.72 -18.92
C ALA A 179 4.99 13.24 -20.26
N SER A 180 4.73 11.99 -20.69
CA SER A 180 5.26 11.47 -21.96
C SER A 180 4.53 12.05 -23.17
N ARG A 181 5.26 12.23 -24.30
CA ARG A 181 4.70 12.75 -25.56
C ARG A 181 3.81 11.74 -26.30
N ASP A 182 3.85 10.47 -25.91
CA ASP A 182 3.11 9.40 -26.58
C ASP A 182 1.64 9.38 -26.16
N ALA A 183 0.74 9.63 -27.11
CA ALA A 183 -0.70 9.68 -26.86
C ALA A 183 -1.28 8.37 -26.28
N ARG A 184 -0.75 7.22 -26.70
CA ARG A 184 -1.18 5.89 -26.20
C ARG A 184 -0.77 5.68 -24.74
N SER A 185 0.47 6.03 -24.39
CA SER A 185 1.00 5.98 -23.01
C SER A 185 0.20 6.91 -22.09
N ARG A 186 -0.09 8.12 -22.55
CA ARG A 186 -0.90 9.09 -21.82
C ARG A 186 -2.32 8.59 -21.57
N ARG A 187 -3.00 8.03 -22.59
CA ARG A 187 -4.35 7.46 -22.43
C ARG A 187 -4.40 6.34 -21.38
N ALA A 188 -3.40 5.46 -21.37
CA ALA A 188 -3.31 4.39 -20.36
C ALA A 188 -3.14 4.95 -18.93
N ALA A 189 -2.43 6.07 -18.77
CA ALA A 189 -2.25 6.72 -17.47
C ALA A 189 -3.47 7.51 -16.98
N TRP A 190 -4.32 7.96 -17.90
CA TRP A 190 -5.59 8.65 -17.57
C TRP A 190 -6.64 7.71 -16.99
N LEU A 191 -6.63 6.43 -17.34
CA LEU A 191 -7.64 5.47 -16.92
C LEU A 191 -7.75 5.34 -15.38
N PRO A 192 -6.67 5.07 -14.62
CA PRO A 192 -6.76 5.02 -13.15
C PRO A 192 -7.12 6.37 -12.53
N LEU A 193 -6.69 7.49 -13.13
CA LEU A 193 -7.05 8.84 -12.67
C LEU A 193 -8.55 9.12 -12.85
N ALA A 194 -9.11 8.74 -14.00
CA ALA A 194 -10.53 8.88 -14.32
C ALA A 194 -11.42 8.00 -13.42
N VAL A 195 -10.98 6.76 -13.15
CA VAL A 195 -11.68 5.87 -12.21
C VAL A 195 -11.67 6.46 -10.79
N LEU A 196 -10.53 6.99 -10.35
CA LEU A 196 -10.39 7.61 -9.04
C LEU A 196 -11.22 8.90 -8.91
N SER A 197 -11.23 9.75 -9.93
CA SER A 197 -12.02 10.98 -9.93
C SER A 197 -13.52 10.67 -9.95
N ALA A 198 -13.96 9.70 -10.76
CA ALA A 198 -15.35 9.23 -10.75
C ALA A 198 -15.75 8.70 -9.36
N ALA A 199 -14.89 7.90 -8.72
CA ALA A 199 -15.12 7.43 -7.36
C ALA A 199 -15.24 8.58 -6.35
N ALA A 200 -14.35 9.58 -6.43
CA ALA A 200 -14.39 10.76 -5.57
C ALA A 200 -15.68 11.58 -5.77
N VAL A 201 -16.14 11.76 -7.00
CA VAL A 201 -17.39 12.48 -7.32
C VAL A 201 -18.60 11.72 -6.79
N ILE A 202 -18.69 10.40 -7.04
CA ILE A 202 -19.81 9.56 -6.57
C ILE A 202 -19.91 9.61 -5.04
N VAL A 203 -18.77 9.49 -4.36
CA VAL A 203 -18.70 9.51 -2.90
C VAL A 203 -19.01 10.89 -2.34
N GLY A 204 -18.44 11.94 -2.94
CA GLY A 204 -18.72 13.33 -2.59
C GLY A 204 -20.20 13.68 -2.72
N ALA A 205 -20.85 13.22 -3.80
CA ALA A 205 -22.29 13.39 -3.99
C ALA A 205 -23.15 12.58 -3.01
N SER A 206 -22.65 11.44 -2.52
CA SER A 206 -23.33 10.67 -1.46
C SER A 206 -23.23 11.38 -0.11
N LEU A 207 -22.04 11.87 0.24
CA LEU A 207 -21.80 12.61 1.46
C LEU A 207 -22.55 13.95 1.48
N SER A 208 -22.54 14.69 0.37
CA SER A 208 -23.27 15.96 0.28
C SER A 208 -24.76 15.76 0.54
N ARG A 209 -25.38 14.73 -0.03
CA ARG A 209 -26.78 14.36 0.24
C ARG A 209 -27.05 13.97 1.70
N ALA A 210 -26.07 13.43 2.41
CA ALA A 210 -26.21 13.05 3.81
C ALA A 210 -26.03 14.23 4.78
N PHE A 211 -25.21 15.22 4.41
CA PHE A 211 -24.82 16.32 5.31
C PHE A 211 -25.46 17.68 4.99
N ILE A 212 -25.91 17.93 3.76
CA ILE A 212 -26.60 19.18 3.38
C ILE A 212 -27.97 19.34 4.06
N PRO A 213 -28.84 18.32 4.14
CA PRO A 213 -30.23 18.54 4.58
C PRO A 213 -30.40 18.91 6.06
N ALA A 214 -29.45 18.57 6.93
CA ALA A 214 -29.58 18.78 8.36
C ALA A 214 -28.22 19.00 9.03
N PRO A 215 -28.12 19.90 10.03
CA PRO A 215 -26.89 20.08 10.80
C PRO A 215 -26.53 18.82 11.60
N ILE A 216 -25.25 18.67 11.94
CA ILE A 216 -24.74 17.54 12.72
C ILE A 216 -25.13 17.75 14.19
N ALA A 217 -25.93 16.83 14.75
CA ALA A 217 -26.38 16.95 16.14
C ALA A 217 -25.36 16.38 17.14
N SER A 218 -24.56 15.38 16.74
CA SER A 218 -23.54 14.76 17.59
C SER A 218 -22.48 14.00 16.78
N ILE A 219 -21.40 13.56 17.44
CA ILE A 219 -20.37 12.69 16.83
C ILE A 219 -20.97 11.34 16.40
N ALA A 220 -21.89 10.78 17.19
CA ALA A 220 -22.56 9.52 16.84
C ALA A 220 -23.42 9.68 15.58
N ASP A 221 -24.19 10.77 15.50
CA ASP A 221 -24.97 11.14 14.31
C ASP A 221 -24.07 11.31 13.09
N ALA A 222 -22.93 11.99 13.21
CA ALA A 222 -21.96 12.11 12.11
C ALA A 222 -21.44 10.74 11.63
N LEU A 223 -21.11 9.83 12.55
CA LEU A 223 -20.63 8.49 12.21
C LEU A 223 -21.71 7.63 11.56
N ASP A 224 -22.94 7.71 12.03
CA ASP A 224 -24.08 7.00 11.46
C ASP A 224 -24.41 7.53 10.06
N ARG A 225 -24.36 8.85 9.84
CA ARG A 225 -24.50 9.45 8.51
C ARG A 225 -23.39 9.04 7.56
N ILE A 226 -22.13 8.99 8.01
CA ILE A 226 -21.01 8.46 7.21
C ILE A 226 -21.26 6.99 6.89
N ALA A 227 -21.66 6.18 7.87
CA ALA A 227 -21.95 4.77 7.66
C ALA A 227 -23.06 4.59 6.63
N ALA A 228 -24.16 5.33 6.73
CA ALA A 228 -25.26 5.31 5.76
C ALA A 228 -24.82 5.77 4.36
N ALA A 229 -24.10 6.89 4.25
CA ALA A 229 -23.66 7.47 2.99
C ALA A 229 -22.64 6.59 2.24
N THR A 230 -21.79 5.90 2.99
CA THR A 230 -20.74 5.03 2.41
C THR A 230 -21.20 3.60 2.18
N SER A 231 -22.26 3.16 2.88
CA SER A 231 -22.84 1.84 2.70
C SER A 231 -23.99 1.81 1.69
N GLY A 232 -24.48 2.93 1.16
CA GLY A 232 -25.56 2.97 0.17
C GLY A 232 -25.13 3.07 -1.29
N GLY A 233 -25.96 2.55 -2.19
CA GLY A 233 -25.95 2.83 -3.64
C GLY A 233 -24.59 2.72 -4.33
N ALA A 234 -24.31 3.67 -5.24
CA ALA A 234 -23.06 3.73 -6.01
C ALA A 234 -21.82 4.01 -5.14
N ALA A 235 -21.98 4.68 -4.00
CA ALA A 235 -20.87 4.98 -3.09
C ALA A 235 -20.27 3.71 -2.49
N ARG A 236 -21.10 2.70 -2.18
CA ARG A 236 -20.63 1.39 -1.72
C ARG A 236 -19.68 0.73 -2.74
N VAL A 237 -20.02 0.82 -4.02
CA VAL A 237 -19.22 0.24 -5.11
C VAL A 237 -17.93 1.02 -5.30
N ALA A 238 -18.01 2.35 -5.33
CA ALA A 238 -16.85 3.24 -5.49
C ALA A 238 -15.85 3.12 -4.33
N LEU A 239 -16.33 2.98 -3.09
CA LEU A 239 -15.49 2.85 -1.89
C LEU A 239 -15.05 1.41 -1.61
N TRP A 240 -15.61 0.43 -2.30
CA TRP A 240 -15.34 -0.98 -2.05
C TRP A 240 -13.84 -1.31 -1.91
N PRO A 241 -12.94 -0.90 -2.81
CA PRO A 241 -11.52 -1.28 -2.68
C PRO A 241 -10.86 -0.66 -1.44
N PHE A 242 -11.25 0.55 -1.05
CA PHE A 242 -10.69 1.24 0.12
C PHE A 242 -11.23 0.65 1.43
N VAL A 243 -12.53 0.39 1.48
CA VAL A 243 -13.17 -0.28 2.63
C VAL A 243 -12.67 -1.71 2.77
N ALA A 244 -12.45 -2.42 1.67
CA ALA A 244 -11.91 -3.78 1.66
C ALA A 244 -10.52 -3.86 2.32
N LEU A 245 -9.67 -2.85 2.15
CA LEU A 245 -8.36 -2.77 2.81
C LEU A 245 -8.46 -2.49 4.31
N ALA A 246 -9.46 -1.73 4.74
CA ALA A 246 -9.68 -1.39 6.15
C ALA A 246 -10.38 -2.51 6.92
N ARG A 247 -11.22 -3.31 6.25
CA ARG A 247 -12.14 -4.28 6.85
C ARG A 247 -11.49 -5.27 7.83
N PRO A 248 -10.31 -5.87 7.56
CA PRO A 248 -9.70 -6.82 8.49
C PRO A 248 -9.33 -6.20 9.85
N ILE A 249 -9.04 -4.89 9.90
CA ILE A 249 -8.66 -4.17 11.12
C ILE A 249 -9.84 -4.12 12.11
N PHE A 250 -11.07 -4.06 11.58
CA PHE A 250 -12.30 -3.89 12.36
C PHE A 250 -13.13 -5.18 12.52
N ALA A 251 -12.65 -6.31 12.02
CA ALA A 251 -13.39 -7.56 12.04
C ALA A 251 -13.58 -8.11 13.47
N ALA A 252 -14.83 -8.38 13.84
CA ALA A 252 -15.16 -8.91 15.17
C ALA A 252 -14.95 -10.43 15.24
N GLY A 253 -15.24 -11.14 14.15
CA GLY A 253 -15.15 -12.60 14.06
C GLY A 253 -13.99 -13.11 13.20
N VAL A 254 -13.71 -14.41 13.31
CA VAL A 254 -12.73 -15.10 12.45
C VAL A 254 -13.18 -15.09 10.99
N ARG A 255 -14.44 -15.43 10.72
CA ARG A 255 -15.01 -15.46 9.37
C ARG A 255 -14.97 -14.10 8.68
N GLU A 256 -15.40 -13.04 9.37
CA GLU A 256 -15.36 -11.66 8.85
C GLU A 256 -13.94 -11.21 8.53
N TYR A 257 -12.98 -11.63 9.35
CA TYR A 257 -11.58 -11.32 9.14
C TYR A 257 -10.98 -12.05 7.96
N LEU A 258 -11.28 -13.35 7.78
CA LEU A 258 -10.83 -14.10 6.62
C LEU A 258 -11.44 -13.53 5.32
N ALA A 259 -12.73 -13.19 5.34
CA ALA A 259 -13.38 -12.51 4.22
C ALA A 259 -12.76 -11.13 3.94
N GLY A 260 -12.44 -10.38 5.00
CA GLY A 260 -11.72 -9.12 4.91
C GLY A 260 -10.34 -9.30 4.27
N LEU A 261 -9.56 -10.28 4.75
CA LEU A 261 -8.22 -10.56 4.23
C LEU A 261 -8.28 -10.96 2.75
N ALA A 262 -9.24 -11.79 2.37
CA ALA A 262 -9.47 -12.16 0.98
C ALA A 262 -9.78 -10.91 0.13
N ALA A 263 -10.71 -10.05 0.58
CA ALA A 263 -11.04 -8.82 -0.13
C ALA A 263 -9.84 -7.86 -0.23
N SER A 264 -9.08 -7.66 0.87
CA SER A 264 -7.84 -6.86 0.84
C SER A 264 -6.81 -7.42 -0.13
N SER A 265 -6.68 -8.75 -0.17
CA SER A 265 -5.74 -9.45 -1.05
C SER A 265 -6.13 -9.29 -2.52
N VAL A 266 -7.42 -9.29 -2.85
CA VAL A 266 -7.92 -8.99 -4.20
C VAL A 266 -7.55 -7.57 -4.62
N VAL A 267 -7.73 -6.59 -3.73
CA VAL A 267 -7.34 -5.19 -4.00
C VAL A 267 -5.83 -5.06 -4.21
N LEU A 268 -5.03 -5.70 -3.36
CA LEU A 268 -3.57 -5.73 -3.50
C LEU A 268 -3.16 -6.39 -4.83
N ALA A 269 -3.76 -7.53 -5.18
CA ALA A 269 -3.48 -8.23 -6.43
C ALA A 269 -3.86 -7.39 -7.65
N ALA A 270 -4.99 -6.69 -7.62
CA ALA A 270 -5.40 -5.75 -8.67
C ALA A 270 -4.41 -4.59 -8.79
N ALA A 271 -3.95 -4.02 -7.68
CA ALA A 271 -2.95 -2.96 -7.68
C ALA A 271 -1.60 -3.45 -8.24
N VAL A 272 -1.17 -4.66 -7.88
CA VAL A 272 0.05 -5.28 -8.44
C VAL A 272 -0.12 -5.53 -9.94
N ALA A 273 -1.25 -6.10 -10.37
CA ALA A 273 -1.54 -6.36 -11.77
C ALA A 273 -1.51 -5.06 -12.58
N TRP A 274 -2.13 -3.98 -12.07
CA TRP A 274 -2.06 -2.66 -12.67
C TRP A 274 -0.61 -2.19 -12.86
N VAL A 275 0.22 -2.25 -11.81
CA VAL A 275 1.64 -1.83 -11.90
C VAL A 275 2.42 -2.66 -12.92
N LEU A 276 2.20 -3.98 -12.97
CA LEU A 276 2.92 -4.87 -13.89
C LEU A 276 2.45 -4.71 -15.35
N GLN A 277 1.15 -4.54 -15.59
CA GLN A 277 0.61 -4.27 -16.93
C GLN A 277 1.07 -2.91 -17.46
N THR A 278 1.19 -1.95 -16.54
CA THR A 278 1.77 -0.64 -16.82
C THR A 278 3.20 -0.88 -17.35
N ASP A 279 4.11 -1.46 -16.58
CA ASP A 279 5.50 -1.69 -17.03
C ASP A 279 5.63 -2.47 -18.37
N ALA A 280 4.85 -3.54 -18.57
CA ALA A 280 4.89 -4.32 -19.82
C ALA A 280 4.56 -3.47 -21.06
N ALA A 281 3.53 -2.63 -20.98
CA ALA A 281 3.16 -1.73 -22.09
C ALA A 281 4.25 -0.70 -22.44
N LEU A 282 5.18 -0.42 -21.52
CA LEU A 282 6.34 0.46 -21.75
C LEU A 282 7.46 -0.26 -22.51
N GLU A 283 7.73 -1.51 -22.16
CA GLU A 283 8.71 -2.36 -22.85
C GLU A 283 8.29 -2.60 -24.31
N ASP A 284 7.03 -2.98 -24.52
CA ASP A 284 6.47 -3.19 -25.86
C ASP A 284 6.49 -1.90 -26.71
N ALA A 285 6.15 -0.76 -26.12
CA ALA A 285 6.16 0.53 -26.82
C ALA A 285 7.59 0.99 -27.16
N ALA A 286 8.55 0.79 -26.25
CA ALA A 286 9.95 1.13 -26.48
C ALA A 286 10.58 0.24 -27.56
N ALA A 287 10.28 -1.07 -27.55
CA ALA A 287 10.71 -2.01 -28.57
C ALA A 287 10.15 -1.63 -29.95
N ALA A 288 8.85 -1.40 -30.06
CA ALA A 288 8.22 -0.99 -31.32
C ALA A 288 8.76 0.36 -31.86
N ALA A 289 9.09 1.30 -30.98
CA ALA A 289 9.71 2.56 -31.37
C ALA A 289 11.18 2.41 -31.81
N ALA A 290 11.91 1.47 -31.22
CA ALA A 290 13.27 1.13 -31.64
C ALA A 290 13.27 0.42 -33.00
N GLU A 291 12.33 -0.50 -33.24
CA GLU A 291 12.13 -1.17 -34.53
C GLU A 291 11.80 -0.16 -35.64
N ARG A 292 10.90 0.80 -35.38
CA ARG A 292 10.60 1.88 -36.35
C ARG A 292 11.82 2.72 -36.66
N ARG A 293 12.58 3.14 -35.64
CA ARG A 293 13.83 3.90 -35.84
C ARG A 293 14.87 3.10 -36.63
N ALA A 294 14.99 1.80 -36.38
CA ALA A 294 15.88 0.93 -37.14
C ALA A 294 15.42 0.79 -38.60
N ALA A 295 14.12 0.67 -38.85
CA ALA A 295 13.54 0.64 -40.19
C ALA A 295 13.73 1.98 -40.93
N ASP A 296 13.54 3.11 -40.24
CA ASP A 296 13.75 4.45 -40.79
C ASP A 296 15.22 4.66 -41.16
N LEU A 297 16.17 4.29 -40.28
CA LEU A 297 17.60 4.34 -40.56
C LEU A 297 18.01 3.42 -41.72
N ALA A 298 17.43 2.21 -41.80
CA ALA A 298 17.68 1.29 -42.91
C ALA A 298 17.13 1.83 -44.25
N SER A 299 15.97 2.49 -44.23
CA SER A 299 15.40 3.15 -45.42
C SER A 299 16.25 4.33 -45.89
N GLN A 300 16.83 5.11 -44.96
CA GLN A 300 17.73 6.23 -45.25
C GLN A 300 19.13 5.79 -45.70
N ALA A 301 19.57 4.58 -45.33
CA ALA A 301 20.82 4.00 -45.84
C ALA A 301 20.69 3.43 -47.27
N SER A 302 19.46 3.20 -47.75
CA SER A 302 19.17 2.59 -49.05
C SER A 302 19.39 3.47 -50.31
N PRO A 303 19.46 4.81 -50.29
CA PRO A 303 19.71 5.59 -51.52
C PRO A 303 21.19 5.62 -51.95
N TYR A 304 22.15 5.30 -51.08
CA TYR A 304 23.57 5.53 -51.37
C TYR A 304 24.23 4.45 -52.26
N ARG A 305 23.52 3.35 -52.59
CA ARG A 305 24.08 2.24 -53.37
C ARG A 305 23.73 2.24 -54.87
N ALA A 306 22.91 3.19 -55.32
CA ALA A 306 22.42 3.23 -56.71
C ALA A 306 23.14 4.23 -57.64
N SER A 307 24.17 4.96 -57.17
CA SER A 307 24.87 5.98 -57.97
C SER A 307 26.31 5.62 -58.38
N ARG A 308 26.66 4.32 -58.44
CA ARG A 308 27.93 3.84 -58.99
C ARG A 308 27.68 2.76 -60.05
N THR A 309 27.21 3.18 -61.22
CA THR A 309 27.38 2.47 -62.49
C THR A 309 27.44 3.50 -63.59
#